data_AF-Q306T2-F1
#
_entry.id   AF-Q306T2-F1
#
_cell.length_a   1.000
_cell.length_b   1.000
_cell.length_c   1.000
_cell.angle_alpha   90.00
_cell.angle_beta   90.00
_cell.angle_gamma   90.00
#
_symmetry.space_group_name_H-M   'P 1'
#
loop_
_entity.id
_entity.type
_entity.pdbx_description
1 polymer ?
#
loop_
_entity_poly.entity_id
_entity_poly.type
_entity_poly.pdbx_seq_one_letter_code
_entity_poly.pdbx_strand_id
1 'polypeptide(L)'
;IMATNGVVHLTVSDDLEGVSSILKWLSYIPSHVGGALPIVKPIDPPQREVEYLPGNSCDPRAAISGTLDVKGKWLKGIFDKDSFVETLEGWARTVVTGRAKLGGIPVGIVAVETQTVMQIIPADPCQLDSHERVVPQAGQVWFPDSSTKTAQAILDFNREELPLF
;
A
#
# COMPACT_ATOMS: atom_id res chain seq x y z
N ILE A 1 2.44 2.64 18.27
CA ILE A 1 1.61 1.47 18.64
C ILE A 1 0.54 1.20 17.58
N MET A 2 -0.44 2.09 17.38
CA MET A 2 -1.58 1.77 16.51
C MET A 2 -1.26 1.74 14.99
N ALA A 3 -0.22 2.45 14.56
CA ALA A 3 0.28 2.38 13.17
C ALA A 3 1.07 1.09 12.88
N THR A 4 1.55 0.41 13.93
CA THR A 4 2.44 -0.77 13.81
C THR A 4 1.72 -2.09 14.10
N ASN A 5 0.41 -2.06 14.37
CA ASN A 5 -0.40 -3.23 14.70
C ASN A 5 -1.65 -3.41 13.81
N GLY A 6 -1.83 -2.56 12.79
CA GLY A 6 -2.93 -2.69 11.83
C GLY A 6 -4.23 -1.96 12.18
N VAL A 7 -4.27 -1.21 13.28
CA VAL A 7 -5.45 -0.42 13.68
C VAL A 7 -5.55 0.89 12.89
N VAL A 8 -4.41 1.55 12.64
CA VAL A 8 -4.36 2.82 11.89
C VAL A 8 -3.85 2.55 10.48
N HIS A 9 -4.67 2.87 9.48
CA HIS A 9 -4.29 2.72 8.06
C HIS A 9 -3.27 3.76 7.60
N LEU A 10 -3.29 4.99 8.12
CA LEU A 10 -2.39 6.07 7.71
C LEU A 10 -2.14 7.04 8.87
N THR A 11 -0.91 7.53 8.99
CA THR A 11 -0.52 8.57 9.96
C THR A 11 -0.17 9.86 9.24
N VAL A 12 -0.60 10.99 9.79
CA VAL A 12 -0.35 12.35 9.28
C VAL A 12 0.30 13.21 10.35
N SER A 13 0.93 14.31 9.94
CA SER A 13 1.59 15.21 10.88
C SER A 13 0.65 16.25 11.50
N ASP A 14 -0.40 16.64 10.77
CA ASP A 14 -1.39 17.63 11.21
C ASP A 14 -2.82 17.31 10.72
N ASP A 15 -3.79 18.05 11.24
CA ASP A 15 -5.22 17.86 10.95
C ASP A 15 -5.57 18.16 9.48
N LEU A 16 -4.89 19.13 8.85
CA LEU A 16 -5.14 19.50 7.46
C LEU A 16 -4.70 18.38 6.52
N GLU A 17 -3.53 17.79 6.76
CA GLU A 17 -3.07 16.58 6.09
C GLU A 17 -4.02 15.40 6.31
N GLY A 18 -4.58 15.29 7.53
CA GLY A 18 -5.60 14.29 7.87
C GLY A 18 -6.85 14.42 6.99
N VAL A 19 -7.43 15.61 6.91
CA VAL A 19 -8.60 15.88 6.06
C VAL A 19 -8.25 15.67 4.58
N SER A 20 -7.08 16.13 4.14
CA SER A 20 -6.60 15.92 2.77
C SER A 20 -6.51 14.42 2.43
N SER A 21 -5.99 13.62 3.35
CA SER A 21 -5.88 12.16 3.18
C SER A 21 -7.25 11.48 3.12
N ILE A 22 -8.22 11.93 3.93
CA ILE A 22 -9.61 11.45 3.86
C ILE A 22 -10.24 11.77 2.51
N LEU A 23 -10.10 13.01 2.04
CA LEU A 23 -10.62 13.41 0.72
C LEU A 23 -9.94 12.64 -0.42
N LYS A 24 -8.63 12.39 -0.30
CA LYS A 24 -7.89 11.57 -1.26
C LYS A 24 -8.41 10.13 -1.27
N TRP A 25 -8.70 9.55 -0.10
CA TRP A 25 -9.30 8.22 -0.01
C TRP A 25 -10.69 8.18 -0.64
N LEU A 26 -11.57 9.13 -0.32
CA LEU A 26 -12.90 9.23 -0.90
C LEU A 26 -12.87 9.40 -2.43
N SER A 27 -11.79 9.93 -3.00
CA SER A 27 -11.63 10.07 -4.45
C SER A 27 -11.52 8.73 -5.22
N TYR A 28 -11.36 7.61 -4.52
CA TYR A 28 -11.39 6.26 -5.09
C TYR A 28 -12.77 5.60 -4.99
N ILE A 29 -13.61 6.02 -4.04
CA ILE A 29 -14.84 5.32 -3.65
C ILE A 29 -16.06 5.89 -4.42
N PRO A 30 -17.03 5.06 -4.82
CA PRO A 30 -18.33 5.54 -5.32
C PRO A 30 -19.04 6.47 -4.34
N SER A 31 -19.87 7.39 -4.85
CA SER A 31 -20.62 8.33 -4.00
C SER A 31 -21.72 7.67 -3.15
N HIS A 32 -22.15 6.46 -3.54
CA HIS A 32 -23.13 5.65 -2.86
C HIS A 32 -22.92 4.17 -3.23
N VAL A 33 -23.42 3.27 -2.38
CA VAL A 33 -23.37 1.81 -2.60
C VAL A 33 -24.11 1.43 -3.88
N GLY A 34 -23.48 0.61 -4.74
CA GLY A 34 -23.97 0.24 -6.06
C GLY A 34 -23.79 1.33 -7.13
N GLY A 35 -23.11 2.43 -6.79
CA GLY A 35 -22.82 3.52 -7.72
C GLY A 35 -21.70 3.19 -8.71
N ALA A 36 -21.52 4.05 -9.71
CA ALA A 36 -20.38 3.93 -10.62
C ALA A 36 -19.08 4.38 -9.93
N LEU A 37 -17.98 3.70 -10.25
CA LEU A 37 -16.64 4.11 -9.81
C LEU A 37 -16.32 5.54 -10.30
N PRO A 38 -15.65 6.37 -9.49
CA PRO A 38 -15.23 7.71 -9.88
C PRO A 38 -14.05 7.67 -10.86
N ILE A 39 -14.31 7.28 -12.10
CA ILE A 39 -13.31 7.22 -13.17
C ILE A 39 -12.95 8.65 -13.58
N VAL A 40 -11.66 8.98 -13.49
CA VAL A 40 -11.12 10.30 -13.87
C VAL A 40 -10.35 10.15 -15.17
N LYS A 41 -10.34 11.19 -16.03
CA LYS A 41 -9.47 11.19 -17.21
C LYS A 41 -8.00 11.10 -16.76
N PRO A 42 -7.25 10.06 -17.13
CA PRO A 42 -5.89 9.91 -16.66
C PRO A 42 -4.99 10.95 -17.33
N ILE A 43 -4.08 11.53 -16.54
CA ILE A 43 -2.96 12.33 -17.05
C ILE A 43 -1.93 11.39 -17.68
N ASP A 44 -1.81 10.18 -17.13
CA ASP A 44 -0.91 9.14 -17.57
C ASP A 44 -1.57 8.27 -18.66
N PRO A 45 -1.07 8.24 -19.92
CA PRO A 45 -1.75 7.54 -21.00
C PRO A 45 -1.73 6.02 -20.80
N PRO A 46 -2.87 5.32 -20.86
CA PRO A 46 -2.93 3.87 -20.57
C PRO A 46 -2.22 3.00 -21.62
N GLN A 47 -1.95 3.52 -22.83
CA GLN A 47 -1.22 2.80 -23.87
C GLN A 47 0.31 2.83 -23.69
N ARG A 48 0.82 3.44 -22.63
CA ARG A 48 2.26 3.49 -22.38
C ARG A 48 2.80 2.13 -21.94
N GLU A 49 4.07 1.90 -22.20
CA GLU A 49 4.79 0.75 -21.66
C GLU A 49 5.17 0.98 -20.19
N VAL A 50 5.33 -0.13 -19.46
CA VAL A 50 5.90 -0.16 -18.11
C VAL A 50 7.42 -0.18 -18.24
N GLU A 51 8.09 0.84 -17.73
CA GLU A 51 9.55 0.98 -17.83
C GLU A 51 10.29 0.38 -16.64
N TYR A 52 9.60 0.20 -15.49
CA TYR A 52 10.17 -0.49 -14.35
C TYR A 52 10.32 -1.98 -14.65
N LEU A 53 11.57 -2.43 -14.71
CA LEU A 53 11.92 -3.84 -14.84
C LEU A 53 12.59 -4.29 -13.55
N PRO A 54 12.00 -5.25 -12.81
CA PRO A 54 12.64 -5.77 -11.61
C PRO A 54 13.92 -6.53 -11.99
N GLY A 55 14.98 -6.28 -11.24
CA GLY A 55 16.22 -7.06 -11.31
C GLY A 55 16.10 -8.35 -10.50
N ASN A 56 17.07 -8.60 -9.61
CA ASN A 56 17.06 -9.79 -8.75
C ASN A 56 16.02 -9.74 -7.62
N SER A 57 15.66 -8.54 -7.16
CA SER A 57 14.58 -8.30 -6.20
C SER A 57 13.65 -7.24 -6.75
N CYS A 58 12.34 -7.48 -6.66
CA CYS A 58 11.31 -6.53 -7.06
C CYS A 58 10.86 -5.73 -5.85
N ASP A 59 11.01 -4.41 -5.89
CA ASP A 59 10.34 -3.53 -4.94
C ASP A 59 8.88 -3.41 -5.40
N PRO A 60 7.90 -3.90 -4.62
CA PRO A 60 6.49 -3.84 -5.00
C PRO A 60 6.02 -2.39 -5.21
N ARG A 61 6.51 -1.43 -4.43
CA ARG A 61 6.11 -0.02 -4.57
C ARG A 61 6.59 0.55 -5.89
N ALA A 62 7.83 0.26 -6.25
CA ALA A 62 8.39 0.66 -7.55
C ALA A 62 7.66 0.01 -8.73
N ALA A 63 7.22 -1.24 -8.62
CA ALA A 63 6.39 -1.89 -9.64
C ALA A 63 5.02 -1.21 -9.79
N ILE A 64 4.43 -0.75 -8.67
CA ILE A 64 3.13 -0.09 -8.65
C ILE A 64 3.22 1.36 -9.17
N SER A 65 3.96 2.23 -8.47
CA SER A 65 4.00 3.68 -8.70
C SER A 65 5.14 4.15 -9.61
N GLY A 66 6.05 3.25 -9.97
CA GLY A 66 7.32 3.61 -10.58
C GLY A 66 8.34 4.11 -9.57
N THR A 67 9.56 4.33 -10.04
CA THR A 67 10.69 4.82 -9.23
C THR A 67 11.55 5.79 -10.03
N LEU A 68 12.41 6.56 -9.37
CA LEU A 68 13.35 7.44 -10.04
C LEU A 68 14.67 6.70 -10.29
N ASP A 69 15.14 6.72 -11.54
CA ASP A 69 16.47 6.26 -11.90
C ASP A 69 17.55 7.20 -11.35
N VAL A 70 18.81 6.75 -11.31
CA VAL A 70 19.99 7.51 -10.84
C VAL A 70 20.15 8.83 -11.61
N LYS A 71 19.64 8.89 -12.85
CA LYS A 71 19.64 10.09 -13.70
C LYS A 71 18.43 11.01 -13.51
N GLY A 72 17.55 10.71 -12.54
CA GLY A 72 16.32 11.45 -12.28
C GLY A 72 15.18 11.16 -13.25
N LYS A 73 15.32 10.17 -14.14
CA LYS A 73 14.24 9.74 -15.03
C LYS A 73 13.25 8.87 -14.25
N TRP A 74 11.97 9.20 -14.27
CA TRP A 74 10.93 8.36 -13.70
C TRP A 74 10.73 7.10 -14.55
N LEU A 75 11.08 5.95 -13.99
CA LEU A 75 10.79 4.62 -14.50
C LEU A 75 9.35 4.29 -14.14
N LYS A 76 8.51 4.27 -15.16
CA LYS A 76 7.06 4.16 -15.01
C LYS A 76 6.66 2.77 -14.51
N GLY A 77 5.86 2.73 -13.46
CA GLY A 77 5.23 1.50 -12.93
C GLY A 77 3.99 1.10 -13.72
N ILE A 78 3.24 0.13 -13.20
CA ILE A 78 2.01 -0.38 -13.82
C ILE A 78 0.86 0.62 -13.70
N PHE A 79 0.73 1.31 -12.56
CA PHE A 79 -0.38 2.20 -12.27
C PHE A 79 -0.07 3.65 -12.65
N ASP A 80 -1.11 4.48 -12.66
CA ASP A 80 -1.02 5.90 -13.01
C ASP A 80 -0.07 6.62 -12.04
N LYS A 81 0.76 7.51 -12.58
CA LYS A 81 1.69 8.32 -11.78
C LYS A 81 0.99 9.04 -10.62
N ASP A 82 1.61 9.01 -9.43
CA ASP A 82 1.16 9.69 -8.21
C ASP A 82 -0.26 9.29 -7.73
N SER A 83 -0.80 8.18 -8.25
CA SER A 83 -2.11 7.65 -7.85
C SER A 83 -2.04 6.65 -6.70
N PHE A 84 -0.90 6.00 -6.48
CA PHE A 84 -0.80 5.00 -5.41
C PHE A 84 -0.81 5.66 -4.03
N VAL A 85 -1.66 5.12 -3.14
CA VAL A 85 -1.73 5.47 -1.73
C VAL A 85 -1.65 4.18 -0.94
N GLU A 86 -0.51 3.96 -0.29
CA GLU A 86 -0.31 2.83 0.60
C GLU A 86 -1.09 3.01 1.90
N THR A 87 -1.61 1.91 2.42
CA THR A 87 -2.29 1.83 3.71
C THR A 87 -1.70 0.69 4.53
N LEU A 88 -1.70 0.86 5.85
CA LEU A 88 -1.14 -0.10 6.82
C LEU A 88 0.36 -0.34 6.61
N GLU A 89 1.11 0.67 6.13
CA GLU A 89 2.56 0.57 5.84
C GLU A 89 3.38 0.10 7.06
N GLY A 90 3.01 0.56 8.26
CA GLY A 90 3.73 0.24 9.49
C GLY A 90 3.53 -1.18 10.02
N TRP A 91 2.59 -1.95 9.46
CA TRP A 91 2.22 -3.29 9.94
C TRP A 91 2.30 -4.34 8.85
N ALA A 92 2.76 -5.55 9.20
CA ALA A 92 2.90 -6.70 8.31
C ALA A 92 3.52 -6.34 6.95
N ARG A 93 4.74 -5.80 7.01
CA ARG A 93 5.45 -5.18 5.89
C ARG A 93 5.84 -6.14 4.76
N THR A 94 5.66 -7.45 4.95
CA THR A 94 5.82 -8.48 3.91
C THR A 94 4.73 -8.40 2.83
N VAL A 95 3.64 -7.69 3.09
CA VAL A 95 2.59 -7.38 2.12
C VAL A 95 2.36 -5.87 2.08
N VAL A 96 2.23 -5.34 0.87
CA VAL A 96 1.92 -3.94 0.57
C VAL A 96 0.46 -3.87 0.13
N THR A 97 -0.32 -3.00 0.76
CA THR A 97 -1.76 -2.84 0.48
C THR A 97 -2.07 -1.38 0.24
N GLY A 98 -2.87 -1.06 -0.77
CA GLY A 98 -3.20 0.33 -1.05
C GLY A 98 -4.23 0.49 -2.15
N ARG A 99 -4.46 1.74 -2.55
CA ARG A 99 -5.35 2.12 -3.64
C ARG A 99 -4.55 2.83 -4.71
N ALA A 100 -4.87 2.61 -5.98
CA ALA A 100 -4.31 3.38 -7.08
C ALA A 100 -5.34 3.60 -8.19
N LYS A 101 -4.90 4.18 -9.31
CA LYS A 101 -5.69 4.27 -10.53
C LYS A 101 -4.95 3.58 -11.68
N LEU A 102 -5.69 2.87 -12.51
CA LEU A 102 -5.20 2.28 -13.76
C LEU A 102 -5.99 2.87 -14.92
N GLY A 103 -5.36 3.77 -15.68
CA GLY A 103 -6.05 4.52 -16.74
C GLY A 103 -7.24 5.33 -16.20
N GLY A 104 -7.14 5.83 -14.97
CA GLY A 104 -8.18 6.60 -14.30
C GLY A 104 -9.21 5.79 -13.51
N ILE A 105 -9.21 4.46 -13.63
CA ILE A 105 -10.11 3.57 -12.90
C ILE A 105 -9.53 3.29 -11.51
N PRO A 106 -10.25 3.62 -10.41
CA PRO A 106 -9.77 3.34 -9.07
C PRO A 106 -9.81 1.83 -8.74
N VAL A 107 -8.76 1.34 -8.10
CA VAL A 107 -8.56 -0.09 -7.80
C VAL A 107 -7.87 -0.28 -6.45
N GLY A 108 -8.20 -1.36 -5.76
CA GLY A 108 -7.45 -1.87 -4.61
C GLY A 108 -6.29 -2.75 -5.06
N ILE A 109 -5.16 -2.67 -4.37
CA ILE A 109 -3.93 -3.38 -4.71
C ILE A 109 -3.45 -4.17 -3.50
N VAL A 110 -3.06 -5.43 -3.74
CA VAL A 110 -2.29 -6.24 -2.80
C VAL A 110 -1.02 -6.74 -3.50
N ALA A 111 0.14 -6.28 -3.06
CA ALA A 111 1.44 -6.71 -3.58
C ALA A 111 2.27 -7.38 -2.48
N VAL A 112 3.19 -8.25 -2.89
CA VAL A 112 4.03 -9.02 -1.96
C VAL A 112 5.45 -8.46 -1.99
N GLU A 113 6.01 -8.23 -0.81
CA GLU A 113 7.41 -7.84 -0.65
C GLU A 113 8.33 -9.02 -1.00
N THR A 114 9.38 -8.76 -1.78
CA THR A 114 10.32 -9.81 -2.19
C THR A 114 11.55 -9.87 -1.30
N GLN A 115 11.86 -8.79 -0.61
CA GLN A 115 12.99 -8.71 0.30
C GLN A 115 12.63 -9.18 1.71
N THR A 116 13.62 -9.63 2.47
CA THR A 116 13.45 -9.94 3.89
C THR A 116 13.19 -8.65 4.66
N VAL A 117 12.11 -8.62 5.43
CA VAL A 117 11.75 -7.48 6.28
C VAL A 117 12.07 -7.79 7.74
N MET A 118 12.55 -6.78 8.46
CA MET A 118 12.83 -6.89 9.90
C MET A 118 11.64 -6.34 10.69
N GLN A 119 10.94 -7.22 11.39
CA GLN A 119 9.88 -6.84 12.32
C GLN A 119 10.50 -6.54 13.70
N ILE A 120 10.27 -5.34 14.22
CA ILE A 120 10.72 -4.95 15.55
C ILE A 120 9.53 -5.10 16.51
N ILE A 121 9.67 -5.99 17.49
CA ILE A 121 8.70 -6.21 18.55
C ILE A 121 9.21 -5.46 19.79
N PRO A 122 8.49 -4.42 20.25
CA PRO A 122 8.92 -3.64 21.40
C PRO A 122 8.90 -4.49 22.69
N ALA A 123 9.73 -4.09 23.66
CA ALA A 123 9.71 -4.71 24.98
C ALA A 123 8.37 -4.43 25.70
N ASP A 124 7.88 -5.41 26.46
CA ASP A 124 6.74 -5.22 27.34
C ASP A 124 7.18 -4.47 28.63
N PRO A 125 6.68 -3.25 28.89
CA PRO A 125 7.04 -2.51 30.11
C PRO A 125 6.59 -3.19 31.40
N CYS A 126 5.64 -4.14 31.35
CA CYS A 126 5.14 -4.87 32.52
C CYS A 126 5.97 -6.12 32.84
N GLN A 127 6.93 -6.50 31.99
CA GLN A 127 7.75 -7.69 32.14
C GLN A 127 9.24 -7.32 32.14
N LEU A 128 9.90 -7.41 33.30
CA LEU A 128 11.28 -6.93 33.51
C LEU A 128 12.34 -7.66 32.66
N ASP A 129 12.11 -8.93 32.33
CA ASP A 129 12.98 -9.74 31.46
C ASP A 129 12.71 -9.54 29.97
N SER A 130 11.69 -8.75 29.62
CA SER A 130 11.39 -8.41 28.23
C SER A 130 12.42 -7.44 27.67
N HIS A 131 12.82 -7.69 26.42
CA HIS A 131 13.66 -6.80 25.63
C HIS A 131 13.11 -6.71 24.21
N GLU A 132 13.53 -5.68 23.48
CA GLU A 132 13.16 -5.54 22.07
C GLU A 132 13.67 -6.74 21.26
N ARG A 133 12.81 -7.30 20.41
CA ARG A 133 13.17 -8.42 19.53
C ARG A 133 13.05 -8.00 18.08
N VAL A 134 14.09 -8.29 17.30
CA VAL A 134 14.07 -8.11 15.85
C VAL A 134 13.91 -9.47 15.19
N VAL A 135 12.79 -9.68 14.52
CA VAL A 135 12.43 -10.93 13.86
C VAL A 135 12.53 -10.76 12.34
N PRO A 136 13.40 -11.52 11.65
CA PRO A 136 13.43 -11.51 10.20
C PRO A 136 12.21 -12.27 9.65
N GLN A 137 11.50 -11.62 8.74
CA GLN A 137 10.41 -12.19 7.96
C GLN A 137 10.84 -12.28 6.50
N ALA A 138 10.89 -13.48 5.94
CA ALA A 138 11.24 -13.67 4.54
C ALA A 138 10.22 -13.01 3.61
N GLY A 139 10.68 -12.39 2.54
CA GLY A 139 9.81 -11.96 1.46
C GLY A 139 9.12 -13.16 0.79
N GLN A 140 8.02 -12.91 0.08
CA GLN A 140 7.25 -13.93 -0.63
C GLN A 140 6.59 -14.99 0.27
N VAL A 141 6.51 -14.75 1.58
CA VAL A 141 5.92 -15.68 2.56
C VAL A 141 4.79 -15.00 3.31
N TRP A 142 3.70 -15.74 3.50
CA TRP A 142 2.59 -15.32 4.35
C TRP A 142 2.85 -15.74 5.79
N PHE A 143 2.90 -14.75 6.66
CA PHE A 143 2.95 -14.87 8.11
C PHE A 143 1.55 -14.61 8.68
N PRO A 144 1.30 -14.89 9.97
CA PRO A 144 -0.02 -14.62 10.57
C PRO A 144 -0.45 -13.15 10.46
N ASP A 145 0.48 -12.21 10.62
CA ASP A 145 0.23 -10.78 10.48
C ASP A 145 -0.07 -10.38 9.04
N SER A 146 0.70 -10.87 8.06
CA SER A 146 0.46 -10.55 6.64
C SER A 146 -0.78 -11.21 6.09
N SER A 147 -1.10 -12.44 6.51
CA SER A 147 -2.37 -13.09 6.18
C SER A 147 -3.57 -12.27 6.70
N THR A 148 -3.46 -11.74 7.92
CA THR A 148 -4.50 -10.89 8.52
C THR A 148 -4.63 -9.56 7.77
N LYS A 149 -3.49 -8.91 7.46
CA LYS A 149 -3.46 -7.66 6.68
C LYS A 149 -4.09 -7.84 5.30
N THR A 150 -3.75 -8.91 4.59
CA THR A 150 -4.33 -9.22 3.28
C THR A 150 -5.84 -9.44 3.37
N ALA A 151 -6.30 -10.26 4.33
CA ALA A 151 -7.72 -10.51 4.52
C ALA A 151 -8.51 -9.23 4.86
N GLN A 152 -7.95 -8.38 5.73
CA GLN A 152 -8.54 -7.09 6.09
C GLN A 152 -8.63 -6.15 4.89
N ALA A 153 -7.55 -6.02 4.11
CA ALA A 153 -7.54 -5.18 2.92
C ALA A 153 -8.58 -5.65 1.89
N ILE A 154 -8.69 -6.96 1.65
CA ILE A 154 -9.70 -7.53 0.73
C ILE A 154 -11.12 -7.19 1.21
N LEU A 155 -11.39 -7.35 2.52
CA LEU A 155 -12.70 -7.02 3.08
C LEU A 155 -13.03 -5.53 2.95
N ASP A 156 -12.06 -4.66 3.22
CA ASP A 156 -12.20 -3.21 3.12
C ASP A 156 -12.48 -2.80 1.65
N PHE A 157 -11.68 -3.29 0.69
CA PHE A 157 -11.89 -2.99 -0.73
C PHE A 157 -13.22 -3.50 -1.26
N ASN A 158 -13.68 -4.67 -0.79
CA ASN A 158 -14.98 -5.21 -1.17
C ASN A 158 -16.14 -4.33 -0.66
N ARG A 159 -16.01 -3.75 0.53
CA ARG A 159 -17.01 -2.78 1.06
C ARG A 159 -16.98 -1.44 0.34
N GLU A 160 -15.84 -1.10 -0.24
CA GLU A 160 -15.67 0.09 -1.08
C GLU A 160 -16.06 -0.15 -2.55
N GLU A 161 -16.46 -1.39 -2.90
CA GLU A 161 -16.82 -1.82 -4.26
C GLU A 161 -15.70 -1.61 -5.29
N LEU A 162 -14.44 -1.68 -4.83
CA LEU A 162 -13.27 -1.52 -5.69
C LEU A 162 -12.89 -2.84 -6.37
N PRO A 163 -12.52 -2.81 -7.67
CA PRO A 163 -11.80 -3.90 -8.29
C PRO A 163 -10.48 -4.17 -7.57
N LEU A 164 -10.11 -5.44 -7.44
CA LEU A 164 -8.90 -5.86 -6.74
C LEU A 164 -7.86 -6.41 -7.72
N PHE A 165 -6.61 -5.98 -7.56
CA PHE A 165 -5.43 -6.40 -8.33
C PHE A 165 -4.34 -6.97 -7.41
#